data_AF-A0A0C2JTF8-F1
#
_entry.id   AF-A0A0C2JTF8-F1
#
_cell.length_a   1.000
_cell.length_b   1.000
_cell.length_c   1.000
_cell.angle_alpha   90.00
_cell.angle_beta   90.00
_cell.angle_gamma   90.00
#
_symmetry.space_group_name_H-M   'P 1'
#
loop_
_entity.id
_entity.type
_entity.pdbx_description
1 polymer ?
#
loop_
_entity_poly.entity_id
_entity_poly.type
_entity_poly.pdbx_seq_one_letter_code
_entity_poly.pdbx_strand_id
1 'polypeptide(L)'
;MPFKGNHWDSSEFVSKKEMLQQLSQKYTILPTETPPNSTATVWDKYGTRFGIVSSMSDDFCSSCNRIRVGPTGKVQMCLFSDQTISLKKMVHDDLTDTEMFELVQNELLKKKFKHNGIL
;
A
#
# COMPACT_ATOMS: atom_id res chain seq x y z
N MET A 1 9.58 -3.15 5.03
CA MET A 1 9.93 -4.49 4.51
C MET A 1 11.36 -4.75 4.97
N PRO A 2 11.62 -5.85 5.69
CA PRO A 2 12.94 -6.15 6.23
C PRO A 2 13.88 -6.45 5.08
N PHE A 3 14.55 -5.41 4.62
CA PHE A 3 15.49 -5.47 3.52
C PHE A 3 16.89 -5.42 4.11
N LYS A 4 17.66 -6.47 3.89
CA LYS A 4 19.11 -6.43 4.05
C LYS A 4 19.70 -6.19 2.66
N GLY A 5 19.87 -4.91 2.30
CA GLY A 5 20.18 -4.50 0.92
C GLY A 5 18.97 -4.66 0.01
N ASN A 6 19.11 -5.37 -1.13
CA ASN A 6 18.00 -5.71 -2.04
C ASN A 6 17.44 -7.13 -1.80
N HIS A 7 17.90 -7.81 -0.74
CA HIS A 7 17.50 -9.18 -0.43
C HIS A 7 16.56 -9.23 0.76
N TRP A 8 15.65 -10.21 0.70
CA TRP A 8 14.67 -10.43 1.72
C TRP A 8 15.27 -11.21 2.89
N ASP A 9 15.09 -10.71 4.11
CA ASP A 9 15.52 -11.41 5.33
C ASP A 9 14.31 -11.66 6.24
N SER A 10 13.85 -12.91 6.26
CA SER A 10 12.73 -13.33 7.09
C SER A 10 13.02 -13.31 8.57
N SER A 11 14.30 -13.29 8.97
CA SER A 11 14.68 -13.25 10.39
C SER A 11 14.39 -11.90 11.05
N GLU A 12 14.29 -10.82 10.27
CA GLU A 12 13.95 -9.48 10.74
C GLU A 12 12.44 -9.17 10.62
N PHE A 13 11.65 -10.13 10.11
CA PHE A 13 10.22 -9.96 9.96
C PHE A 13 9.48 -10.25 11.27
N VAL A 14 8.59 -9.34 11.65
CA VAL A 14 7.61 -9.56 12.72
C VAL A 14 6.23 -9.37 12.12
N SER A 15 5.40 -10.41 12.13
CA SER A 15 4.04 -10.34 11.60
C SER A 15 3.12 -9.51 12.51
N LYS A 16 2.00 -9.04 11.94
CA LYS A 16 0.93 -8.39 12.73
C LYS A 16 0.47 -9.28 13.91
N LYS A 17 0.36 -10.59 13.67
CA LYS A 17 -0.06 -11.57 14.68
C LYS A 17 0.94 -11.62 15.85
N GLU A 18 2.23 -11.69 15.55
CA GLU A 18 3.28 -11.71 16.57
C GLU A 18 3.35 -10.39 17.36
N MET A 19 3.24 -9.25 16.67
CA MET A 19 3.16 -7.94 17.34
C MET A 19 2.01 -7.89 18.34
N LEU A 20 0.81 -8.32 17.93
CA LEU A 20 -0.36 -8.34 18.81
C LEU A 20 -0.20 -9.31 19.97
N GLN A 21 0.38 -10.50 19.73
CA GLN A 21 0.64 -11.47 20.77
C GLN A 21 1.59 -10.91 21.83
N GLN A 22 2.69 -10.27 21.42
CA GLN A 22 3.63 -9.64 22.35
C GLN A 22 3.01 -8.47 23.13
N LEU A 23 2.22 -7.62 22.47
CA LEU A 23 1.52 -6.53 23.13
C LEU A 23 0.50 -7.05 24.16
N SER A 24 -0.23 -8.12 23.82
CA SER A 24 -1.27 -8.70 24.68
C SER A 24 -0.70 -9.38 25.92
N GLN A 25 0.59 -9.73 25.94
CA GLN A 25 1.27 -10.23 27.15
C GLN A 25 1.44 -9.15 28.23
N LYS A 26 1.46 -7.86 27.84
CA LYS A 26 1.75 -6.74 28.74
C LYS A 26 0.58 -5.76 28.89
N TYR A 27 -0.28 -5.67 27.89
CA TYR A 27 -1.33 -4.67 27.81
C TYR A 27 -2.65 -5.27 27.34
N THR A 28 -3.76 -4.81 27.92
CA THR A 28 -5.08 -5.00 27.33
C THR A 28 -5.22 -4.04 26.15
N ILE A 29 -5.34 -4.58 24.94
CA ILE A 29 -5.55 -3.83 23.70
C ILE A 29 -6.84 -4.30 23.04
N LEU A 30 -7.62 -3.37 22.50
CA LEU A 30 -8.92 -3.67 21.87
C LEU A 30 -8.93 -3.22 20.41
N PRO A 31 -9.39 -4.06 19.46
CA PRO A 31 -9.56 -3.63 18.08
C PRO A 31 -10.56 -2.48 18.01
N THR A 32 -10.29 -1.50 17.15
CA THR A 32 -11.12 -0.32 16.94
C THR A 32 -11.52 -0.23 15.48
N GLU A 33 -12.60 0.51 15.20
CA GLU A 33 -13.01 0.81 13.85
C GLU A 33 -11.86 1.39 13.03
N THR A 34 -11.66 0.82 11.85
CA THR A 34 -10.66 1.23 10.88
C THR A 34 -11.41 1.78 9.67
N PRO A 35 -11.12 3.03 9.24
CA PRO A 35 -11.81 3.61 8.09
C PRO A 35 -11.63 2.76 6.81
N PRO A 36 -12.59 2.80 5.87
CA PRO A 36 -12.44 2.12 4.59
C PRO A 36 -11.14 2.48 3.87
N ASN A 37 -10.53 1.50 3.19
CA ASN A 37 -9.29 1.68 2.41
C ASN A 37 -8.06 2.09 3.27
N SER A 38 -8.14 1.99 4.60
CA SER A 38 -7.01 2.28 5.48
C SER A 38 -5.90 1.25 5.33
N THR A 39 -4.66 1.74 5.43
CA THR A 39 -3.45 0.90 5.40
C THR A 39 -3.12 0.29 6.76
N ALA A 40 -3.51 0.96 7.85
CA ALA A 40 -3.32 0.47 9.21
C ALA A 40 -4.62 -0.13 9.74
N THR A 41 -4.50 -1.19 10.53
CA THR A 41 -5.55 -1.63 11.45
C THR A 41 -5.33 -0.92 12.78
N VAL A 42 -6.42 -0.47 13.42
CA VAL A 42 -6.36 0.41 14.61
C VAL A 42 -6.76 -0.35 15.86
N TRP A 43 -6.03 -0.11 16.96
CA TRP A 43 -6.35 -0.60 18.30
C TRP A 43 -6.34 0.53 19.32
N ASP A 44 -7.03 0.30 20.43
CA ASP A 44 -7.08 1.17 21.60
C ASP A 44 -6.40 0.52 22.80
N LYS A 45 -5.68 1.34 23.56
CA LYS A 45 -5.14 1.02 24.89
C LYS A 45 -5.54 2.13 25.86
N TYR A 46 -6.61 1.91 26.61
CA TYR A 46 -7.11 2.84 27.62
C TYR A 46 -7.31 4.27 27.08
N GLY A 47 -7.94 4.41 25.92
CA GLY A 47 -8.21 5.69 25.27
C GLY A 47 -7.05 6.22 24.41
N THR A 48 -5.91 5.53 24.36
CA THR A 48 -4.82 5.84 23.45
C THR A 48 -4.89 4.93 22.23
N ARG A 49 -5.06 5.53 21.04
CA ARG A 49 -5.11 4.79 19.77
C ARG A 49 -3.72 4.59 19.17
N PHE A 50 -3.50 3.42 18.59
CA PHE A 50 -2.33 3.11 17.78
C PHE A 50 -2.73 2.25 16.56
N GLY A 51 -1.87 2.22 15.54
CA GLY A 51 -2.10 1.43 14.34
C GLY A 51 -0.92 0.55 13.98
N ILE A 52 -1.20 -0.59 13.35
CA ILE A 52 -0.20 -1.51 12.78
C ILE A 52 -0.47 -1.58 11.29
N VAL A 53 0.57 -1.27 10.53
CA VAL A 53 0.60 -1.41 9.08
C VAL A 53 1.20 -2.76 8.74
N SER A 54 0.36 -3.68 8.28
CA SER A 54 0.76 -5.06 7.96
C SER A 54 0.99 -5.22 6.46
N SER A 55 2.02 -4.58 5.91
CA SER A 55 2.24 -4.58 4.45
C SER A 55 2.57 -5.96 3.83
N MET A 56 2.65 -7.02 4.63
CA MET A 56 3.11 -8.36 4.18
C MET A 56 2.27 -9.51 4.73
N SER A 57 2.00 -9.54 6.05
CA SER A 57 1.20 -10.61 6.67
C SER A 57 -0.31 -10.46 6.50
N ASP A 58 -0.77 -9.27 6.13
CA ASP A 58 -2.19 -8.94 5.97
C ASP A 58 -2.30 -7.65 5.15
N ASP A 59 -2.08 -7.77 3.84
CA ASP A 59 -1.99 -6.63 2.93
C ASP A 59 -3.34 -5.93 2.70
N PHE A 60 -3.27 -4.71 2.16
CA PHE A 60 -4.44 -3.84 1.93
C PHE A 60 -4.66 -3.58 0.43
N CYS A 61 -4.17 -4.44 -0.46
CA CYS A 61 -4.26 -4.21 -1.91
C CYS A 61 -5.72 -4.27 -2.40
N SER A 62 -6.55 -5.14 -1.81
CA SER A 62 -7.95 -5.35 -2.18
C SER A 62 -8.82 -4.11 -2.06
N SER A 63 -8.50 -3.21 -1.13
CA SER A 63 -9.19 -1.94 -0.90
C SER A 63 -8.36 -0.71 -1.33
N CYS A 64 -7.23 -0.92 -2.00
CA CYS A 64 -6.32 0.17 -2.34
C CYS A 64 -6.87 1.04 -3.48
N ASN A 65 -7.14 2.31 -3.17
CA ASN A 65 -7.67 3.33 -4.07
C ASN A 65 -6.65 4.42 -4.45
N ARG A 66 -5.35 4.11 -4.38
CA ARG A 66 -4.26 5.09 -4.59
C ARG A 66 -3.58 4.93 -5.95
N ILE A 67 -3.38 6.06 -6.61
CA ILE A 67 -2.44 6.25 -7.72
C ILE A 67 -1.42 7.33 -7.31
N ARG A 68 -0.22 7.31 -7.90
CA ARG A 68 0.84 8.28 -7.57
C ARG A 68 1.40 8.92 -8.82
N VAL A 69 1.69 10.21 -8.75
CA VAL A 69 2.53 10.90 -9.74
C VAL A 69 3.92 11.08 -9.13
N GLY A 70 4.92 10.50 -9.77
CA GLY A 70 6.32 10.64 -9.39
C GLY A 70 6.88 12.03 -9.78
N PRO A 71 8.06 12.40 -9.25
CA PRO A 71 8.65 13.73 -9.48
C PRO A 71 8.99 14.00 -10.95
N THR A 72 9.17 12.96 -11.77
CA THR A 72 9.43 13.08 -13.22
C THR A 72 8.15 13.11 -14.05
N GLY A 73 6.96 13.23 -13.44
CA GLY A 73 5.67 13.21 -14.14
C GLY A 73 5.26 11.83 -14.64
N LYS A 74 5.74 10.75 -14.02
CA LYS A 74 5.31 9.37 -14.29
C LYS A 74 4.16 8.99 -13.36
N VAL A 75 3.07 8.49 -13.90
CA VAL A 75 1.94 7.95 -13.14
C VAL A 75 2.20 6.48 -12.83
N GLN A 76 2.12 6.13 -11.55
CA GLN A 76 2.26 4.78 -10.99
C GLN A 76 0.90 4.30 -10.49
N MET A 77 0.40 3.20 -11.06
CA MET A 77 -0.88 2.58 -10.65
C MET A 77 -0.74 1.76 -9.34
N CYS A 78 0.48 1.40 -8.99
CA CYS A 78 0.84 0.71 -7.76
C CYS A 78 2.23 1.15 -7.32
N LEU A 79 2.45 1.27 -6.01
CA LEU A 79 3.74 1.68 -5.43
C LEU A 79 4.90 0.73 -5.81
N PHE A 80 4.59 -0.55 -6.05
CA PHE A 80 5.57 -1.60 -6.33
C PHE A 80 5.51 -2.11 -7.78
N SER A 81 4.91 -1.35 -8.69
CA SER A 81 4.90 -1.67 -10.12
C SER A 81 5.92 -0.81 -10.86
N ASP A 82 6.71 -1.43 -11.72
CA ASP A 82 7.57 -0.73 -12.67
C ASP A 82 6.79 -0.16 -13.88
N GLN A 83 5.57 -0.64 -14.09
CA GLN A 83 4.69 -0.14 -15.13
C GLN A 83 4.22 1.27 -14.80
N THR A 84 4.55 2.21 -15.69
CA THR A 84 4.24 3.62 -15.55
C THR A 84 3.91 4.25 -16.89
N ILE A 85 3.11 5.31 -16.87
CA ILE A 85 2.80 6.15 -18.04
C ILE A 85 3.25 7.58 -17.78
N SER A 86 3.60 8.33 -18.82
CA SER A 86 4.11 9.70 -18.68
C SER A 86 2.99 10.73 -18.83
N LEU A 87 2.59 11.34 -17.72
CA LEU A 87 1.68 12.49 -17.73
C LEU A 87 2.31 13.68 -18.45
N LYS A 88 3.63 13.87 -18.28
CA LYS A 88 4.37 14.93 -18.99
C LYS A 88 4.25 14.79 -20.50
N LYS A 89 4.35 13.57 -21.04
CA LYS A 89 4.17 13.31 -22.47
C LYS A 89 2.75 13.62 -22.92
N MET A 90 1.76 13.21 -22.14
CA MET A 90 0.35 13.46 -22.45
C MET A 90 0.05 14.96 -22.60
N VAL A 91 0.55 15.76 -21.67
CA VAL A 91 0.41 17.22 -21.71
C VAL A 91 1.19 17.82 -22.88
N HIS A 92 2.41 17.35 -23.13
CA HIS A 92 3.23 17.85 -24.24
C HIS A 92 2.64 17.51 -25.62
N ASP A 93 1.96 16.38 -25.74
CA ASP A 93 1.32 15.94 -26.98
C ASP A 93 -0.10 16.53 -27.16
N ASP A 94 -0.49 17.50 -26.32
CA ASP A 94 -1.79 18.20 -26.34
C ASP A 94 -3.00 17.25 -26.31
N LEU A 95 -2.90 16.12 -25.59
CA LEU A 95 -4.03 15.22 -25.38
C LEU A 95 -5.15 15.92 -24.62
N THR A 96 -6.39 15.60 -24.99
CA THR A 96 -7.59 16.03 -24.26
C THR A 96 -7.72 15.32 -22.91
N ASP A 97 -8.49 15.90 -21.99
CA ASP A 97 -8.78 15.27 -20.69
C ASP A 97 -9.39 13.86 -20.84
N THR A 98 -10.24 13.66 -21.86
CA THR A 98 -10.84 12.36 -22.16
C THR A 98 -9.77 11.34 -22.58
N GLU A 99 -8.88 11.71 -23.50
CA GLU A 99 -7.80 10.80 -23.94
C GLU A 99 -6.83 10.49 -22.80
N MET A 100 -6.49 11.48 -21.97
CA MET A 100 -5.68 11.29 -20.78
C MET A 100 -6.36 10.34 -19.78
N PHE A 101 -7.65 10.53 -19.53
CA PHE A 101 -8.43 9.67 -18.64
C PHE A 101 -8.46 8.22 -19.14
N GLU A 102 -8.74 8.02 -20.44
CA GLU A 102 -8.77 6.69 -21.05
C GLU A 102 -7.41 5.99 -20.95
N LEU A 103 -6.29 6.69 -21.20
CA LEU A 103 -4.96 6.14 -21.05
C LEU A 103 -4.66 5.71 -19.61
N VAL A 104 -5.00 6.54 -18.63
CA VAL A 104 -4.82 6.22 -17.20
C VAL A 104 -5.72 5.04 -16.80
N GLN A 105 -6.97 5.03 -17.23
CA GLN A 105 -7.93 3.96 -16.93
C GLN A 105 -7.48 2.62 -17.53
N ASN A 106 -7.06 2.61 -18.79
CA ASN A 106 -6.57 1.42 -19.46
C ASN A 106 -5.32 0.85 -18.79
N GLU A 107 -4.42 1.69 -18.30
CA GLU A 107 -3.25 1.24 -17.55
C GLU A 107 -3.63 0.74 -16.15
N LEU A 108 -4.59 1.39 -15.48
CA LEU A 108 -5.10 0.95 -14.18
C LEU A 108 -5.77 -0.44 -14.27
N LEU A 109 -6.45 -0.76 -15.37
CA LEU A 109 -7.07 -2.07 -15.58
C LEU A 109 -6.04 -3.22 -15.71
N LYS A 110 -4.79 -2.92 -16.05
CA LYS A 110 -3.69 -3.91 -16.09
C LYS A 110 -3.07 -4.15 -14.72
N LYS A 111 -3.44 -3.35 -13.70
CA LYS A 111 -2.93 -3.46 -12.34
C LYS A 111 -3.22 -4.86 -11.79
N LYS A 112 -2.17 -5.57 -11.38
CA LYS A 112 -2.31 -6.83 -10.64
C LYS A 112 -3.11 -6.60 -9.36
N PHE A 113 -3.94 -7.58 -8.99
CA PHE A 113 -4.75 -7.50 -7.76
C PHE A 113 -3.92 -7.19 -6.52
N LYS A 114 -2.76 -7.85 -6.36
CA LYS A 114 -1.79 -7.60 -5.30
C LYS A 114 -0.35 -7.78 -5.81
N HIS A 115 0.61 -7.17 -5.11
CA HIS A 115 2.02 -7.49 -5.27
C HIS A 115 2.34 -8.83 -4.55
N ASN A 116 3.45 -9.47 -4.89
CA ASN A 116 3.85 -10.71 -4.24
C ASN A 116 4.10 -10.44 -2.74
N GLY A 117 3.30 -11.08 -1.88
CA GLY A 117 3.52 -11.15 -0.44
C GLY A 117 4.47 -12.29 -0.09
N ILE A 118 4.62 -12.58 1.21
CA ILE A 118 5.49 -13.65 1.71
C ILE A 118 4.75 -14.88 2.21
N LEU A 119 3.46 -14.92 1.93
CA LEU A 119 2.59 -16.05 2.20
C LEU A 119 1.73 -16.29 0.97
#